data_AF-A0A7X9DZI3-F1
#
_entry.id   AF-A0A7X9DZI3-F1
#
_cell.length_a   1.000
_cell.length_b   1.000
_cell.length_c   1.000
_cell.angle_alpha   90.00
_cell.angle_beta   90.00
_cell.angle_gamma   90.00
#
_symmetry.space_group_name_H-M   'P 1'
#
loop_
_entity.id
_entity.type
_entity.pdbx_description
1 polymer ?
#
loop_
_entity_poly.entity_id
_entity_poly.type
_entity_poly.pdbx_seq_one_letter_code
_entity_poly.pdbx_strand_id
1 'polypeptide(L)' 'MKEKIQKVIEEKIRPYLEADGGGIEFVDYDEKSGTVKVRLQGACAGCPGARMTLSMGVEAALKEEFPEVQKVVAV' A
#
# COMPACT_ATOMS: atom_id res chain seq x y z
N MET A 1 15.42 -2.88 -2.51
CA MET A 1 14.04 -3.39 -2.43
C MET A 1 12.97 -2.29 -2.50
N LYS A 2 13.15 -1.20 -1.74
CA LYS A 2 12.20 -0.07 -1.66
C LYS A 2 11.70 0.43 -3.02
N GLU A 3 12.62 0.65 -3.96
CA GLU A 3 12.29 1.11 -5.32
C GLU A 3 11.36 0.16 -6.09
N LYS A 4 11.52 -1.16 -5.93
CA LYS A 4 10.65 -2.15 -6.58
C LYS A 4 9.24 -2.10 -6.02
N ILE A 5 9.11 -2.04 -4.69
CA ILE A 5 7.84 -1.93 -3.99
C ILE A 5 7.14 -0.63 -4.38
N GLN A 6 7.87 0.49 -4.35
CA GLN A 6 7.35 1.79 -4.76
C GLN A 6 6.83 1.73 -6.20
N LYS A 7 7.61 1.16 -7.13
CA LYS A 7 7.21 1.09 -8.54
C LYS A 7 5.93 0.27 -8.73
N VAL A 8 5.77 -0.85 -8.03
CA VAL A 8 4.53 -1.64 -8.06
C VAL A 8 3.35 -0.87 -7.47
N ILE A 9 3.56 -0.14 -6.37
CA ILE A 9 2.52 0.71 -5.79
C ILE A 9 2.09 1.78 -6.79
N GLU A 10 3.03 2.46 -7.44
CA GLU A 10 2.75 3.55 -8.38
C GLU A 10 2.12 3.05 -9.70
N GLU A 11 2.61 1.96 -10.27
CA GLU A 11 2.14 1.48 -11.59
C GLU A 11 0.89 0.58 -11.50
N LYS A 12 0.72 -0.17 -10.39
CA LYS A 12 -0.39 -1.13 -10.26
C LYS A 12 -1.44 -0.76 -9.23
N ILE A 13 -1.09 -0.10 -8.13
CA ILE A 13 -2.05 0.09 -7.03
C ILE A 13 -2.68 1.49 -7.07
N ARG A 14 -1.85 2.51 -7.25
CA ARG A 14 -2.26 3.90 -7.33
C ARG A 14 -3.38 4.16 -8.35
N PRO A 15 -3.32 3.70 -9.62
CA PRO A 15 -4.39 3.99 -10.58
C PRO A 15 -5.74 3.38 -10.20
N TYR A 16 -5.74 2.21 -9.54
CA TYR A 16 -6.98 1.58 -9.07
C TYR A 16 -7.59 2.36 -7.90
N LEU A 17 -6.76 2.86 -6.99
CA LEU A 17 -7.23 3.68 -5.87
C LEU A 17 -7.70 5.06 -6.34
N GLU A 18 -6.99 5.68 -7.28
CA GLU A 18 -7.40 6.96 -7.87
C GLU A 18 -8.73 6.84 -8.62
N ALA A 19 -8.99 5.71 -9.29
CA ALA A 19 -10.28 5.43 -9.92
C ALA A 19 -11.44 5.33 -8.91
N ASP A 20 -11.16 4.88 -7.68
CA ASP A 20 -12.12 4.81 -6.56
C ASP A 20 -12.22 6.16 -5.79
N GLY A 21 -11.58 7.22 -6.28
CA GLY A 21 -11.54 8.54 -5.61
C GLY A 21 -10.57 8.60 -4.42
N GLY A 22 -9.69 7.62 -4.33
CA GLY A 22 -8.67 7.44 -3.31
C GLY A 22 -7.26 7.84 -3.75
N GLY A 23 -6.29 7.41 -2.95
CA GLY A 23 -4.87 7.55 -3.27
C GLY A 23 -3.99 6.79 -2.30
N ILE A 24 -2.78 6.47 -2.75
CA ILE A 24 -1.74 5.84 -1.94
C ILE A 24 -0.39 6.43 -2.29
N GLU A 25 0.43 6.61 -1.27
CA GLU A 25 1.80 7.04 -1.39
C GLU A 25 2.71 6.08 -0.61
N PHE A 26 3.79 5.63 -1.24
CA PHE A 26 4.80 4.83 -0.56
C PHE A 26 5.59 5.73 0.40
N VAL A 27 5.73 5.32 1.66
CA VAL A 27 6.44 6.10 2.69
C VAL A 27 7.78 5.47 2.99
N ASP A 28 7.79 4.19 3.36
CA ASP A 28 9.03 3.46 3.67
C ASP A 28 8.81 1.95 3.57
N TYR A 29 9.90 1.20 3.51
CA TYR A 29 9.93 -0.24 3.69
C TYR A 29 11.03 -0.60 4.69
N ASP A 30 10.62 -1.22 5.79
CA ASP A 30 11.52 -1.76 6.80
C ASP A 30 11.98 -3.17 6.40
N GLU A 31 13.22 -3.28 5.96
CA GLU A 31 13.82 -4.54 5.49
C GLU A 31 14.03 -5.56 6.62
N LYS A 32 14.06 -5.12 7.89
CA LYS A 32 14.26 -6.02 9.04
C LYS A 32 12.96 -6.71 9.44
N SER A 33 11.85 -5.98 9.42
CA SER A 33 10.53 -6.51 9.77
C SER A 33 9.69 -6.91 8.55
N GLY A 34 10.13 -6.59 7.33
CA GLY A 34 9.34 -6.77 6.11
C GLY A 34 8.09 -5.88 6.09
N THR A 35 8.12 -4.72 6.74
CA THR A 35 6.93 -3.85 6.88
C THR A 35 6.96 -2.68 5.91
N VAL A 36 5.96 -2.58 5.05
CA VAL A 36 5.74 -1.46 4.14
C VAL A 36 4.84 -0.43 4.81
N LYS A 37 5.29 0.82 4.84
CA LYS A 37 4.53 1.97 5.30
C LYS A 37 3.99 2.71 4.08
N VAL A 38 2.69 2.96 4.09
CA VAL A 38 2.00 3.71 3.03
C VAL A 38 1.15 4.81 3.65
N ARG A 39 0.95 5.89 2.92
CA ARG A 39 0.03 6.95 3.29
C ARG A 39 -1.17 6.88 2.36
N LEU A 40 -2.35 6.67 2.93
CA LEU A 40 -3.60 6.67 2.16
C LEU A 40 -4.12 8.11 2.05
N GLN A 41 -4.58 8.48 0.86
CA GLN A 41 -5.07 9.80 0.50
C GLN A 41 -6.50 9.72 -0.07
N GLY A 42 -7.17 10.87 -0.21
CA GLY A 42 -8.50 10.96 -0.81
C GLY A 42 -9.59 10.27 0.01
N ALA A 43 -10.59 9.69 -0.67
CA ALA A 43 -11.70 8.96 -0.05
C ALA A 43 -11.23 7.82 0.87
N CYS A 44 -10.08 7.21 0.57
CA CYS A 44 -9.48 6.13 1.37
C CYS A 44 -9.04 6.57 2.78
N ALA A 45 -8.82 7.87 3.00
CA ALA A 45 -8.43 8.40 4.30
C ALA A 45 -9.63 8.65 5.24
N GLY A 46 -10.83 8.83 4.67
CA GLY A 46 -12.00 9.33 5.39
C GLY A 46 -12.87 8.25 6.06
N CYS A 47 -12.81 7.00 5.62
CA CYS A 47 -13.62 5.91 6.18
C CYS A 47 -12.75 4.88 6.91
N PRO A 48 -12.89 4.70 8.25
CA PRO A 48 -12.05 3.77 9.01
C PRO A 48 -12.18 2.31 8.54
N GLY A 49 -13.34 1.91 8.04
CA GLY A 49 -13.54 0.60 7.44
C GLY A 49 -12.79 0.43 6.11
N ALA A 50 -12.85 1.44 5.24
CA ALA A 50 -12.14 1.41 3.96
C ALA A 50 -10.62 1.36 4.14
N ARG A 51 -10.10 2.06 5.15
CA ARG A 51 -8.65 2.08 5.47
C ARG A 51 -8.10 0.68 5.75
N MET A 52 -8.83 -0.09 6.56
CA MET A 52 -8.43 -1.46 6.92
C MET A 52 -8.51 -2.41 5.72
N THR A 53 -9.62 -2.39 4.99
CA THR A 53 -9.83 -3.27 3.82
C THR A 53 -8.83 -2.97 2.70
N LEU A 54 -8.55 -1.69 2.43
CA LEU A 54 -7.59 -1.28 1.41
C LEU A 54 -6.16 -1.67 1.80
N SER A 55 -5.74 -1.43 3.04
CA SER A 55 -4.43 -1.89 3.50
C SER A 55 -4.28 -3.41 3.38
N MET A 56 -5.34 -4.19 3.64
CA MET A 56 -5.32 -5.64 3.43
C MET A 56 -5.20 -6.02 1.95
N GLY A 57 -5.94 -5.35 1.05
CA GLY A 57 -5.84 -5.61 -0.40
C GLY A 57 -4.45 -5.28 -0.96
N VAL A 58 -3.90 -4.14 -0.55
CA VAL A 58 -2.53 -3.72 -0.90
C VAL A 58 -1.50 -4.69 -0.34
N GLU A 59 -1.68 -5.17 0.89
CA GLU A 59 -0.80 -6.19 1.49
C GLU A 59 -0.83 -7.50 0.71
N ALA A 60 -2.01 -7.98 0.31
CA ALA A 60 -2.14 -9.20 -0.47
C ALA A 60 -1.43 -9.08 -1.83
N ALA A 61 -1.65 -7.97 -2.55
CA ALA A 61 -1.00 -7.70 -3.83
C ALA A 61 0.53 -7.62 -3.70
N LEU A 62 1.02 -6.91 -2.67
CA LEU A 62 2.46 -6.79 -2.44
C LEU A 62 3.09 -8.12 -2.02
N LYS A 63 2.40 -8.96 -1.25
CA LYS A 63 2.88 -10.29 -0.86
C LYS A 63 2.98 -11.26 -2.04
N GLU A 64 2.06 -11.17 -2.99
CA GLU A 64 2.08 -12.01 -4.19
C GLU A 64 3.30 -11.70 -5.07
N GLU A 65 3.65 -10.42 -5.18
CA GLU A 65 4.79 -9.97 -5.99
C GLU A 65 6.12 -10.00 -5.22
N PHE A 66 6.06 -9.81 -3.91
CA PHE A 66 7.21 -9.72 -3.01
C PHE A 66 6.96 -10.53 -1.72
N PRO A 67 7.35 -11.82 -1.67
CA PRO A 67 7.13 -12.67 -0.51
C PRO A 67 7.89 -12.22 0.76
N GLU A 68 8.84 -11.30 0.64
CA GLU A 68 9.54 -10.66 1.75
C GLU A 68 8.71 -9.59 2.48
N VAL A 69 7.63 -9.10 1.85
CA VAL A 69 6.69 -8.18 2.50
C VAL A 69 5.84 -8.97 3.49
N GLN A 70 6.01 -8.70 4.78
CA GLN A 70 5.24 -9.36 5.84
C GLN A 70 3.99 -8.57 6.23
N LYS A 71 4.06 -7.23 6.18
CA LYS A 71 2.98 -6.37 6.66
C LYS A 71 2.91 -5.04 5.92
N VAL A 72 1.70 -4.52 5.70
CA VAL A 72 1.47 -3.14 5.26
C VAL A 72 0.77 -2.34 6.36
N VAL A 73 1.25 -1.14 6.64
CA VAL A 73 0.63 -0.22 7.60
C VAL A 73 0.37 1.14 6.97
N ALA A 74 -0.84 1.66 7.18
CA ALA A 74 -1.19 3.03 6.83
C ALA A 74 -0.71 3.99 7.93
N VAL A 75 0.04 5.04 7.55
CA VAL A 75 0.51 6.12 8.44
C VAL A 75 -0.18 7.45 8.18
#